data_AF-A0A9X7VUC2-F1
#
_entry.id   AF-A0A9X7VUC2-F1
#
_cell.length_a   1.000
_cell.length_b   1.000
_cell.length_c   1.000
_cell.angle_alpha   90.00
_cell.angle_beta   90.00
_cell.angle_gamma   90.00
#
_symmetry.space_group_name_H-M   'P 1'
#
loop_
_entity.id
_entity.type
_entity.pdbx_description
1 polymer ?
#
loop_
_entity_poly.entity_id
_entity_poly.type
_entity_poly.pdbx_seq_one_letter_code
_entity_poly.pdbx_strand_id
1 'polypeptide(L)'
;MPRFGGEHLSVAKALVQLNFYLQTLELPITVKDLYERAYKNRRGDHYDDRWLTGLQENPDTAGALEESFTSATIVETLMRTGHEPIVRALMKEIRRRDIQFTQAYMIGMPRRF
;
A
#
# COMPACT_ATOMS: atom_id res chain seq x y z
N MET A 1 -11.48 16.19 4.17
CA MET A 1 -10.88 14.84 4.08
C MET A 1 -11.94 13.86 3.59
N PRO A 2 -11.60 12.90 2.72
CA PRO A 2 -12.54 11.88 2.24
C PRO A 2 -13.00 10.99 3.41
N ARG A 3 -14.30 10.65 3.46
CA ARG A 3 -14.84 9.63 4.37
C ARG A 3 -14.90 8.29 3.63
N PHE A 4 -14.41 7.23 4.23
CA PHE A 4 -14.37 5.92 3.58
C PHE A 4 -15.45 4.97 4.11
N GLY A 5 -16.20 4.32 3.22
CA GLY A 5 -17.04 3.15 3.55
C GLY A 5 -16.20 1.87 3.64
N GLY A 6 -16.75 0.80 4.24
CA GLY A 6 -16.01 -0.43 4.65
C GLY A 6 -14.84 -0.88 3.76
N GLU A 7 -15.09 -1.25 2.51
CA GLU A 7 -14.03 -1.72 1.60
C GLU A 7 -13.04 -0.61 1.22
N HIS A 8 -13.53 0.61 1.00
CA HIS A 8 -12.68 1.77 0.73
C HIS A 8 -11.77 2.09 1.92
N LEU A 9 -12.25 1.87 3.14
CA LEU A 9 -11.47 2.07 4.36
C LEU A 9 -10.37 1.02 4.48
N SER A 10 -10.67 -0.25 4.22
CA SER A 10 -9.65 -1.31 4.20
C SER A 10 -8.55 -1.02 3.19
N VAL A 11 -8.91 -0.52 2.00
CA VAL A 11 -7.91 -0.10 1.00
C VAL A 11 -7.08 1.08 1.51
N ALA A 12 -7.72 2.11 2.05
CA ALA A 12 -7.03 3.28 2.58
C ALA A 12 -6.03 2.90 3.67
N LYS A 13 -6.42 2.02 4.62
CA LYS A 13 -5.54 1.48 5.66
C LYS A 13 -4.38 0.66 5.08
N ALA A 14 -4.66 -0.23 4.13
CA ALA A 14 -3.62 -1.03 3.48
C ALA A 14 -2.60 -0.17 2.74
N LEU A 15 -3.03 0.95 2.14
CA LEU A 15 -2.13 1.91 1.49
C LEU A 15 -1.28 2.69 2.51
N VAL A 16 -1.83 3.06 3.68
CA VAL A 16 -1.04 3.66 4.78
C VAL A 16 0.02 2.68 5.28
N GLN A 17 -0.35 1.43 5.53
CA GLN A 17 0.56 0.37 5.98
C GLN A 17 1.63 0.05 4.93
N LEU A 18 1.26 0.02 3.64
CA LEU A 18 2.23 -0.13 2.56
C LEU A 18 3.23 1.03 2.53
N ASN A 19 2.74 2.27 2.64
CA ASN A 19 3.60 3.45 2.65
C ASN A 19 4.60 3.40 3.81
N PHE A 20 4.16 2.97 4.99
CA PHE A 20 5.03 2.74 6.13
C PHE A 20 6.14 1.73 5.83
N TYR A 21 5.83 0.61 5.17
CA TYR A 21 6.85 -0.37 4.77
C TYR A 21 7.86 0.20 3.77
N LEU A 22 7.39 0.90 2.74
CA LEU A 22 8.26 1.52 1.74
C LEU A 22 9.23 2.51 2.40
N GLN A 23 8.73 3.31 3.33
CA GLN A 23 9.54 4.27 4.09
C GLN A 23 10.53 3.59 5.05
N THR A 24 10.09 2.58 5.78
CA THR A 24 10.93 1.84 6.75
C THR A 24 12.08 1.11 6.07
N LEU A 25 11.84 0.64 4.85
CA LEU A 25 12.85 -0.02 4.02
C LEU A 25 13.67 0.98 3.18
N GLU A 26 13.47 2.29 3.38
CA GLU A 26 14.13 3.38 2.64
C GLU A 26 14.03 3.20 1.12
N LEU A 27 12.91 2.64 0.65
CA LEU A 27 12.72 2.41 -0.77
C LEU A 27 12.46 3.75 -1.47
N PRO A 28 13.13 4.04 -2.59
CA PRO A 28 12.93 5.31 -3.31
C PRO A 28 11.71 5.23 -4.22
N ILE A 29 10.58 4.77 -3.67
CA ILE A 29 9.26 4.74 -4.29
C ILE A 29 8.19 4.92 -3.21
N THR A 30 7.15 5.68 -3.53
CA THR A 30 6.03 5.96 -2.63
C THR A 30 4.76 5.21 -3.08
N VAL A 31 3.77 5.14 -2.20
CA VAL A 31 2.44 4.64 -2.61
C VAL A 31 1.80 5.48 -3.71
N LYS A 32 2.07 6.80 -3.72
CA LYS A 32 1.59 7.69 -4.78
C LYS A 32 2.18 7.29 -6.13
N ASP A 33 3.48 7.02 -6.19
CA ASP A 33 4.15 6.57 -7.42
C ASP A 33 3.59 5.23 -7.91
N LEU A 34 3.34 4.29 -6.99
CA LEU A 34 2.74 3.00 -7.31
C LEU A 34 1.32 3.17 -7.86
N TYR A 35 0.52 4.04 -7.26
CA TYR A 35 -0.83 4.33 -7.70
C TYR A 35 -0.87 4.99 -9.08
N GLU A 36 0.03 5.95 -9.32
CA GLU A 36 0.21 6.59 -10.63
C GLU A 36 0.53 5.55 -11.70
N ARG A 37 1.55 4.72 -11.47
CA ARG A 37 1.94 3.66 -12.41
C ARG A 37 0.85 2.63 -12.65
N ALA A 38 0.03 2.36 -11.63
CA ALA A 38 -1.07 1.41 -11.71
C ALA A 38 -2.26 1.93 -12.52
N TYR A 39 -2.60 3.23 -12.39
CA TYR A 39 -3.89 3.74 -12.88
C TYR A 39 -3.81 4.88 -13.88
N LYS A 40 -2.73 5.67 -13.94
CA LYS A 40 -2.66 6.87 -14.79
C LYS A 40 -2.96 6.53 -16.25
N ASN A 41 -2.28 5.53 -16.81
CA ASN A 41 -2.47 5.14 -18.20
C ASN A 41 -3.86 4.54 -18.47
N ARG A 42 -4.45 3.85 -17.48
CA ARG A 42 -5.76 3.19 -17.63
C ARG A 42 -6.92 4.18 -17.49
N ARG A 43 -6.79 5.16 -16.60
CA ARG A 43 -7.86 6.13 -16.29
C ARG A 43 -7.75 7.40 -17.12
N GLY A 44 -6.57 7.70 -17.68
CA GLY A 44 -6.35 8.89 -18.51
C GLY A 44 -6.82 10.15 -17.79
N ASP A 45 -7.74 10.87 -18.42
CA ASP A 45 -8.30 12.14 -17.93
C ASP A 45 -9.12 12.00 -16.62
N HIS A 46 -9.53 10.78 -16.27
CA HIS A 46 -10.24 10.47 -15.01
C HIS A 46 -9.29 10.03 -13.88
N TYR A 47 -7.97 10.11 -14.09
CA TYR A 47 -7.01 9.83 -13.04
C TYR A 47 -7.06 10.90 -11.95
N ASP A 48 -7.26 10.48 -10.70
CA ASP A 48 -7.18 11.33 -9.52
C ASP A 48 -6.48 10.58 -8.39
N ASP A 49 -5.38 11.15 -7.89
CA ASP A 49 -4.58 10.65 -6.78
C ASP A 49 -4.57 11.61 -5.59
N ARG A 50 -5.31 12.73 -5.67
CA ARG A 50 -5.33 13.75 -4.61
C ARG A 50 -5.83 13.18 -3.29
N TRP A 51 -6.71 12.18 -3.35
CA TRP A 51 -7.22 11.48 -2.17
C TRP A 51 -6.14 10.70 -1.40
N LEU A 52 -5.00 10.37 -2.03
CA LEU A 52 -3.84 9.80 -1.34
C LEU A 52 -3.11 10.85 -0.49
N THR A 53 -3.23 12.12 -0.87
CA THR A 53 -2.63 13.24 -0.13
C THR A 53 -3.40 13.42 1.17
N GLY A 54 -2.75 13.15 2.30
CA GLY A 54 -3.39 13.19 3.62
C GLY A 54 -4.01 11.86 4.08
N LEU A 55 -3.72 10.73 3.43
CA LEU A 55 -4.13 9.41 3.94
C LEU A 55 -3.58 9.11 5.33
N GLN A 56 -2.38 9.58 5.67
CA GLN A 56 -1.82 9.39 7.02
C GLN A 56 -2.48 10.30 8.07
N GLU A 57 -3.03 11.43 7.65
CA GLU A 57 -3.65 12.43 8.53
C GLU A 57 -5.17 12.24 8.65
N ASN A 58 -5.74 11.31 7.90
CA ASN A 58 -7.17 11.06 7.90
C ASN A 58 -7.59 10.32 9.20
N PRO A 59 -8.58 10.84 9.95
CA PRO A 59 -9.07 10.20 11.17
C PRO A 59 -9.48 8.73 10.99
N ASP A 60 -10.04 8.38 9.82
CA ASP A 60 -10.52 7.02 9.55
C ASP A 60 -9.36 6.00 9.45
N THR A 61 -8.16 6.47 9.06
CA THR A 61 -6.95 5.66 8.89
C THR A 61 -5.90 5.89 9.97
N ALA A 62 -6.16 6.75 10.95
CA ALA A 62 -5.22 7.11 12.01
C ALA A 62 -4.72 5.88 12.81
N GLY A 63 -5.60 4.89 13.05
CA GLY A 63 -5.26 3.64 13.74
C GLY A 63 -4.67 2.55 12.84
N ALA A 64 -4.45 2.81 11.54
CA ALA A 64 -4.03 1.76 10.61
C ALA A 64 -2.69 1.10 10.98
N LEU A 65 -1.79 1.85 11.64
CA LEU A 65 -0.49 1.34 12.07
C LEU A 65 -0.52 0.62 13.43
N GLU A 66 -1.60 0.79 14.20
CA GLU A 66 -1.80 0.11 15.48
C GLU A 66 -2.41 -1.30 15.29
N GLU A 67 -3.11 -1.50 14.19
CA GLU A 67 -3.62 -2.81 13.77
C GLU A 67 -2.46 -3.75 13.39
N SER A 68 -2.61 -5.05 13.63
CA SER A 68 -1.62 -6.03 13.17
C SER A 68 -1.70 -6.17 11.65
N PHE A 69 -0.59 -5.88 10.96
CA PHE A 69 -0.48 -6.04 9.51
C PHE A 69 0.84 -6.71 9.12
N THR A 70 0.82 -7.33 7.94
CA THR A 70 1.99 -7.90 7.28
C THR A 70 1.97 -7.53 5.80
N SER A 71 3.09 -7.69 5.11
CA SER A 71 3.11 -7.57 3.64
C SER A 71 2.07 -8.48 2.97
N ALA A 72 1.84 -9.68 3.51
CA ALA A 72 0.84 -10.62 3.01
C ALA A 72 -0.60 -10.09 3.16
N THR A 73 -0.99 -9.57 4.33
CA THR A 73 -2.35 -9.05 4.57
C THR A 73 -2.62 -7.78 3.76
N ILE A 74 -1.60 -6.95 3.55
CA ILE A 74 -1.68 -5.77 2.68
C ILE A 74 -1.93 -6.21 1.24
N VAL A 75 -1.12 -7.13 0.73
CA VAL A 75 -1.27 -7.66 -0.64
C VAL A 75 -2.64 -8.31 -0.81
N GLU A 76 -3.06 -9.17 0.12
CA GLU A 76 -4.38 -9.80 0.10
C GLU A 76 -5.51 -8.78 0.05
N THR A 77 -5.44 -7.74 0.89
CA THR A 77 -6.45 -6.67 0.91
C THR A 77 -6.52 -5.95 -0.43
N LEU A 78 -5.37 -5.60 -1.01
CA LEU A 78 -5.31 -4.94 -2.32
C LEU A 78 -5.82 -5.86 -3.44
N MET A 79 -5.48 -7.15 -3.42
CA MET A 79 -5.97 -8.12 -4.40
C MET A 79 -7.49 -8.29 -4.32
N ARG A 80 -8.04 -8.52 -3.12
CA ARG A 80 -9.48 -8.74 -2.88
C ARG A 80 -10.34 -7.55 -3.27
N THR A 81 -9.82 -6.34 -3.16
CA THR A 81 -10.53 -5.08 -3.46
C THR A 81 -10.28 -4.57 -4.87
N GLY A 82 -9.69 -5.37 -5.76
CA GLY A 82 -9.46 -5.00 -7.17
C GLY A 82 -8.27 -4.06 -7.40
N HIS A 83 -7.42 -3.88 -6.40
CA HIS A 83 -6.21 -3.05 -6.45
C HIS A 83 -4.93 -3.86 -6.78
N GLU A 84 -5.09 -5.04 -7.39
CA GLU A 84 -4.00 -5.83 -7.97
C GLU A 84 -3.01 -5.02 -8.83
N PRO A 85 -3.42 -4.02 -9.65
CA PRO A 85 -2.48 -3.20 -10.40
C PRO A 85 -1.41 -2.50 -9.54
N ILE A 86 -1.73 -2.14 -8.29
CA ILE A 86 -0.76 -1.56 -7.34
C ILE A 86 0.28 -2.61 -6.94
N VAL A 87 -0.17 -3.83 -6.62
CA VAL A 87 0.73 -4.95 -6.28
C VAL A 87 1.67 -5.26 -7.45
N ARG A 88 1.15 -5.29 -8.68
CA ARG A 88 1.96 -5.49 -9.89
C ARG A 88 2.98 -4.37 -10.10
N ALA A 89 2.61 -3.12 -9.87
CA ALA A 89 3.53 -1.99 -9.94
C ALA A 89 4.65 -2.10 -8.89
N LEU A 90 4.32 -2.54 -7.67
CA LEU A 90 5.27 -2.77 -6.60
C LEU A 90 6.29 -3.85 -6.96
N MET A 91 5.81 -5.04 -7.36
CA MET A 91 6.67 -6.16 -7.75
C MET A 91 7.58 -5.83 -8.93
N LYS A 92 7.08 -5.05 -9.90
CA LYS A 92 7.89 -4.57 -11.03
C LYS A 92 9.01 -3.65 -10.56
N GLU A 93 8.74 -2.76 -9.60
CA GLU A 93 9.76 -1.85 -9.09
C GLU A 93 10.83 -2.57 -8.27
N ILE A 94 10.40 -3.49 -7.41
CA ILE A 94 11.28 -4.35 -6.64
C ILE A 94 12.27 -5.06 -7.56
N ARG A 95 11.75 -5.71 -8.61
CA ARG A 95 12.56 -6.42 -9.59
C ARG A 95 13.49 -5.49 -10.37
N ARG A 96 12.99 -4.33 -10.80
CA ARG A 96 13.78 -3.36 -11.58
C ARG A 96 15.00 -2.87 -10.81
N ARG A 97 14.90 -2.76 -9.49
CA ARG A 97 15.95 -2.21 -8.63
C ARG A 97 16.84 -3.29 -8.02
N ASP A 98 16.68 -4.55 -8.43
CA ASP A 98 17.35 -5.72 -7.86
C ASP A 98 17.32 -5.72 -6.33
N ILE A 99 16.20 -5.27 -5.76
CA ILE A 99 16.02 -5.31 -4.31
C ILE A 99 15.84 -6.78 -3.96
N GLN A 100 16.91 -7.39 -3.46
CA GLN A 100 16.90 -8.77 -3.01
C GLN A 100 16.00 -8.86 -1.78
N PHE A 101 14.73 -9.21 -2.01
CA PHE A 101 13.68 -9.37 -1.00
C PHE A 101 13.93 -10.56 -0.06
N THR A 102 15.17 -11.02 0.10
CA THR A 102 15.54 -12.23 0.83
C THR A 102 15.40 -12.08 2.36
N GLN A 103 15.13 -10.87 2.89
CA GLN A 103 14.95 -10.66 4.34
C GLN A 103 13.61 -10.03 4.77
N ALA A 104 12.88 -9.33 3.89
CA ALA A 104 11.55 -8.78 4.22
C ALA A 104 10.43 -9.86 4.21
N TYR A 105 10.75 -11.07 3.73
CA TYR A 105 9.87 -12.24 3.70
C TYR A 105 10.08 -13.23 4.86
N MET A 106 10.96 -12.95 5.83
CA MET A 106 10.98 -13.79 7.04
C MET A 106 9.83 -13.42 7.97
N ILE A 107 8.67 -14.00 7.68
CA ILE A 107 7.71 -14.46 8.66
C ILE A 107 7.00 -13.31 9.40
N GLY A 108 5.69 -13.19 9.16
CA GLY A 108 4.78 -12.76 10.20
C GLY A 108 4.92 -13.69 11.38
N MET A 109 5.92 -13.44 12.24
CA MET A 109 6.13 -14.21 13.45
C MET A 109 5.14 -13.65 14.46
N PRO A 110 4.07 -14.38 14.84
CA PRO A 110 3.42 -14.07 16.09
C PRO A 110 4.50 -14.18 17.17
N ARG A 111 4.73 -13.08 17.92
CA ARG A 111 5.39 -13.19 19.22
C ARG A 111 4.46 -14.04 20.09
N ARG A 112 4.72 -15.34 20.17
CA ARG A 112 4.25 -16.16 21.28
C ARG A 112 5.37 -16.25 22.29
N PHE A 113 5.13 -15.60 23.43
CA PHE A 113 5.71 -15.97 24.71
C PHE A 113 5.26 -17.39 25.08
#